data_AF-A0A5B1R2T3-F1
#
_entry.id   AF-A0A5B1R2T3-F1
#
_cell.length_a   1.000
_cell.length_b   1.000
_cell.length_c   1.000
_cell.angle_alpha   90.00
_cell.angle_beta   90.00
_cell.angle_gamma   90.00
#
_symmetry.space_group_name_H-M   'P 1'
#
loop_
_entity.id
_entity.type
_entity.pdbx_description
1 polymer ?
#
loop_
_entity_poly.entity_id
_entity_poly.type
_entity_poly.pdbx_seq_one_letter_code
_entity_poly.pdbx_strand_id
1 'polypeptide(L)' 'MCCIRRVRNIYTGCGHAQDLPEQFVQCLNEKCKLSPRHPPYCQGDACKAGCWQ' A
#
# COMPACT_ATOMS: atom_id res chain seq x y z
N MET A 1 -2.30 -4.39 1.56
CA MET A 1 -1.09 -4.16 2.38
C MET A 1 -0.55 -2.78 2.03
N CYS A 2 -0.15 -1.97 3.01
CA CYS A 2 0.54 -0.72 2.73
C CYS A 2 1.94 -1.05 2.23
N CYS A 3 2.38 -0.44 1.12
CA CYS A 3 3.71 -0.68 0.58
C CYS A 3 4.28 0.61 -0.02
N ILE A 4 5.60 0.69 -0.04
CA ILE A 4 6.32 1.70 -0.80
C ILE A 4 6.43 1.16 -2.22
N ARG A 5 5.88 1.88 -3.20
CA ARG A 5 6.00 1.51 -4.61
C ARG A 5 7.05 2.40 -5.25
N ARG A 6 8.06 1.78 -5.85
CA ARG A 6 8.96 2.46 -6.77
C ARG A 6 8.22 2.72 -8.08
N VAL A 7 8.26 3.96 -8.54
CA VAL A 7 7.59 4.38 -9.77
C VAL A 7 8.68 4.75 -10.78
N ARG A 8 8.54 4.27 -12.00
CA ARG A 8 9.44 4.57 -13.11
C ARG A 8 8.60 4.88 -14.33
N ASN A 9 8.88 6.01 -14.95
CA ASN A 9 8.33 6.34 -16.25
C ASN A 9 9.20 5.69 -17.33
N ILE A 10 8.56 5.05 -18.32
CA ILE A 10 9.23 4.51 -19.49
C ILE A 10 8.71 5.27 -20.71
N TYR A 11 9.60 5.99 -21.38
CA TYR A 11 9.28 6.76 -22.57
C TYR A 11 9.36 5.86 -23.80
N THR A 12 8.20 5.43 -24.31
CA THR A 12 8.10 4.43 -25.39
C THR A 12 8.71 4.87 -26.73
N GLY A 13 8.86 6.18 -26.96
CA GLY A 13 9.46 6.71 -28.19
C GLY A 13 10.99 6.71 -28.22
N CYS A 14 11.66 6.83 -27.06
CA CYS A 14 13.13 6.91 -26.97
C CYS A 14 13.75 5.84 -26.06
N GLY A 15 12.93 4.99 -25.44
CA GLY A 15 13.37 3.90 -24.57
C GLY A 15 13.92 4.35 -23.20
N HIS A 16 13.93 5.64 -22.91
CA HIS A 16 14.46 6.15 -21.65
C HIS A 16 13.56 5.75 -20.47
N ALA A 17 14.22 5.41 -19.37
CA ALA A 17 13.60 5.14 -18.09
C ALA A 17 13.98 6.24 -17.10
N GLN A 18 13.01 6.86 -16.46
CA GLN A 18 13.23 7.83 -15.40
C GLN A 18 12.64 7.30 -14.10
N ASP A 19 13.50 7.09 -13.10
CA ASP A 19 13.08 6.77 -11.75
C ASP A 19 12.46 8.00 -11.10
N LEU A 20 11.26 7.83 -10.56
CA LEU A 20 10.52 8.85 -9.83
C LEU A 20 10.67 8.64 -8.31
N PRO A 21 10.36 9.67 -7.50
CA PRO A 21 10.30 9.52 -6.06
C PRO A 21 9.42 8.34 -5.65
N GLU A 22 9.86 7.65 -4.60
CA GLU A 22 9.09 6.55 -4.02
C GLU A 22 7.72 7.05 -3.58
N GLN A 23 6.66 6.34 -3.99
CA GLN A 23 5.30 6.69 -3.63
C GLN A 23 4.81 5.76 -2.53
N PHE A 24 4.32 6.35 -1.44
CA PHE A 24 3.61 5.61 -0.43
C PHE A 24 2.25 5.19 -0.96
N VAL A 25 2.04 3.88 -1.13
CA VAL A 25 0.74 3.34 -1.51
C VAL A 25 0.01 2.94 -0.23
N GLN A 26 -0.87 3.84 0.20
CA GLN A 26 -1.72 3.59 1.35
C GLN A 26 -2.74 2.50 1.00
N CYS A 27 -2.82 1.47 1.83
CA CYS A 27 -3.87 0.46 1.68
C CYS A 27 -5.20 1.05 2.16
N LEU A 28 -6.21 1.00 1.31
CA LEU A 28 -7.58 1.44 1.64
C LEU A 28 -8.50 0.25 1.99
N ASN A 29 -7.95 -0.93 2.24
CA ASN A 29 -8.73 -2.09 2.63
C ASN A 29 -9.12 -1.98 4.10
N GLU A 30 -10.42 -2.00 4.39
CA GLU A 30 -11.00 -2.01 5.75
C GLU A 30 -10.49 -3.17 6.63
N LYS A 31 -10.05 -4.28 6.03
CA LYS A 31 -9.45 -5.42 6.76
C LYS A 31 -7.96 -5.24 7.06
N CYS A 32 -7.31 -4.23 6.48
CA CYS A 32 -5.90 -3.96 6.75
C CYS A 32 -5.77 -3.09 7.99
N LYS A 33 -5.09 -3.58 9.05
CA LYS A 33 -4.85 -2.85 10.30
C LYS A 33 -4.14 -1.50 10.14
N LEU A 34 -3.37 -1.36 9.06
CA LEU A 34 -2.63 -0.14 8.72
C LEU A 34 -3.45 0.81 7.83
N SER A 35 -4.66 0.43 7.43
CA SER A 35 -5.54 1.27 6.64
C SER A 35 -6.19 2.33 7.53
N PRO A 36 -6.30 3.59 7.07
CA PRO A 36 -7.10 4.60 7.75
C PRO A 36 -8.60 4.27 7.75
N ARG A 37 -9.04 3.33 6.90
CA ARG A 37 -10.43 2.84 6.84
C ARG A 37 -10.66 1.64 7.77
N HIS A 38 -9.65 1.20 8.50
CA HIS A 38 -9.80 0.10 9.43
C HIS A 38 -10.74 0.50 10.57
N PRO A 39 -11.79 -0.28 10.84
CA PRO A 39 -12.75 0.07 11.87
C PRO A 39 -12.09 0.15 13.26
N PRO A 40 -12.37 1.21 14.05
CA PRO A 40 -11.75 1.39 15.36
C PRO A 40 -12.19 0.33 16.37
N TYR A 41 -13.30 -0.37 16.13
CA TYR A 41 -13.77 -1.49 16.95
C TYR A 41 -13.06 -2.82 16.65
N CYS A 42 -12.30 -2.90 15.55
CA CYS A 42 -11.55 -4.09 15.17
C CYS A 42 -10.16 -4.04 15.82
N GLN A 43 -10.09 -4.47 17.08
CA GLN A 43 -8.88 -4.42 17.91
C GLN A 43 -8.58 -5.79 18.55
N GLY A 44 -7.35 -5.97 19.02
CA GLY A 44 -6.95 -7.17 19.80
C GLY A 44 -6.78 -8.44 18.96
N ASP A 45 -6.85 -9.60 19.60
CA ASP A 45 -6.58 -10.91 18.98
C ASP A 45 -7.57 -11.29 17.88
N ALA A 46 -8.81 -10.81 17.95
CA ALA A 46 -9.82 -10.98 16.89
C ALA A 46 -9.41 -10.27 15.58
N CYS A 47 -8.79 -9.08 15.67
CA CYS A 47 -8.25 -8.37 14.51
C CYS A 47 -7.01 -9.07 13.95
N LYS A 48 -6.13 -9.56 14.83
CA LYS A 48 -4.91 -10.31 14.43
C LYS A 48 -5.24 -11.61 13.69
N ALA A 49 -6.28 -12.34 14.11
CA ALA A 49 -6.67 -13.60 13.50
C ALA A 49 -7.10 -13.46 12.02
N GLY A 50 -7.68 -12.32 11.64
CA GLY A 50 -8.10 -12.03 10.27
C GLY A 50 -7.07 -11.30 9.41
N CYS A 51 -5.93 -10.90 9.99
CA CYS A 51 -4.93 -10.08 9.32
C CYS A 51 -3.90 -10.97 8.63
N TRP A 52 -3.84 -10.92 7.30
CA TRP A 52 -2.84 -11.65 6.50
C TRP A 52 -1.50 -10.88 6.38
N GLN A 53 -1.21 -9.99 7.34
CA GLN A 53 0.07 -9.29 7.44
C GLN A 53 0.96 -9.91 8.50
#